data_AF-A0AAE4EYF3-F1
#
_entry.id   AF-A0AAE4EYF3-F1
#
_cell.length_a   1.000
_cell.length_b   1.000
_cell.length_c   1.000
_cell.angle_alpha   90.00
_cell.angle_beta   90.00
_cell.angle_gamma   90.00
#
_symmetry.space_group_name_H-M   'P 1'
#
loop_
_entity.id
_entity.type
_entity.pdbx_description
1 polymer ?
#
loop_
_entity_poly.entity_id
_entity_poly.type
_entity_poly.pdbx_seq_one_letter_code
_entity_poly.pdbx_strand_id
1 'polypeptide(L)'
;MTRDELASASELLESAAEDTGSDDARERLAELADQLDTLATDERGPDHGRLARIQSALNDLSSGDAEDVAGAIEDADDQINEYRSDLEGV
;
A
#
# COMPACT_ATOMS: atom_id res chain seq x y z
N MET A 1 -13.27 12.61 5.84
CA MET A 1 -13.43 11.24 6.38
C MET A 1 -12.19 10.50 5.97
N THR A 2 -11.63 9.69 6.86
CA THR A 2 -10.52 8.80 6.51
C THR A 2 -11.07 7.70 5.60
N ARG A 3 -10.27 7.28 4.62
CA ARG A 3 -10.55 6.10 3.79
C ARG A 3 -9.93 4.91 4.49
N ASP A 4 -10.75 4.13 5.17
CA ASP A 4 -10.32 3.13 6.15
C ASP A 4 -9.47 2.03 5.50
N GLU A 5 -9.74 1.67 4.26
CA GLU A 5 -8.97 0.68 3.51
C GLU A 5 -7.54 1.19 3.20
N LEU A 6 -7.41 2.46 2.78
CA LEU A 6 -6.10 3.05 2.50
C LEU A 6 -5.28 3.25 3.78
N ALA A 7 -5.93 3.59 4.89
CA ALA A 7 -5.28 3.63 6.20
C ALA A 7 -4.81 2.25 6.64
N SER A 8 -5.65 1.22 6.47
CA SER A 8 -5.31 -0.17 6.79
C SER A 8 -4.14 -0.68 5.94
N ALA A 9 -4.13 -0.36 4.64
CA ALA A 9 -3.00 -0.65 3.77
C ALA A 9 -1.71 0.02 4.26
N SER A 10 -1.79 1.29 4.69
CA SER A 10 -0.64 2.01 5.25
C SER A 10 -0.07 1.31 6.49
N GLU A 11 -0.93 0.95 7.45
CA GLU A 11 -0.52 0.27 8.69
C GLU A 11 0.15 -1.09 8.42
N LEU A 12 -0.39 -1.85 7.46
CA LEU A 12 0.21 -3.13 7.04
C LEU A 12 1.62 -2.95 6.48
N LEU A 13 1.83 -1.93 5.64
CA LEU A 13 3.14 -1.66 5.05
C LEU A 13 4.13 -1.09 6.07
N GLU A 14 3.68 -0.30 7.04
CA GLU A 14 4.51 0.18 8.14
C GLU A 14 5.02 -1.00 8.99
N SER A 15 4.13 -1.93 9.35
CA SER A 15 4.52 -3.18 10.04
C SER A 15 5.49 -4.02 9.20
N ALA A 16 5.24 -4.16 7.89
CA ALA A 16 6.11 -4.91 7.00
C ALA A 16 7.52 -4.28 6.90
N ALA A 17 7.61 -2.94 6.94
CA ALA A 17 8.89 -2.23 6.94
C ALA A 17 9.70 -2.51 8.22
N GLU A 18 9.03 -2.61 9.37
CA GLU A 18 9.66 -2.97 10.64
C GLU A 18 10.16 -4.42 10.65
N ASP A 19 9.41 -5.34 10.04
CA ASP A 19 9.67 -6.77 10.07
C ASP A 19 10.65 -7.26 8.99
N THR A 20 10.77 -6.55 7.85
CA THR A 20 11.66 -6.99 6.77
C THR A 20 13.13 -6.94 7.14
N GLY A 21 13.86 -7.96 6.69
CA GLY A 21 15.32 -8.05 6.83
C GLY A 21 16.11 -7.21 5.83
N SER A 22 15.45 -6.60 4.83
CA SER A 22 16.09 -5.80 3.79
C SER A 22 15.97 -4.30 4.09
N ASP A 23 17.10 -3.60 4.21
CA ASP A 23 17.10 -2.14 4.45
C ASP A 23 16.50 -1.37 3.27
N ASP A 24 16.76 -1.81 2.03
CA ASP A 24 16.22 -1.22 0.81
C ASP A 24 14.69 -1.43 0.73
N ALA A 25 14.22 -2.63 1.09
CA ALA A 25 12.78 -2.91 1.17
C ALA A 25 12.11 -2.09 2.26
N ARG A 26 12.74 -1.97 3.43
CA ARG A 26 12.23 -1.19 4.57
C ARG A 26 11.96 0.26 4.17
N GLU A 27 12.94 0.93 3.55
CA GLU A 27 12.78 2.32 3.12
C GLU A 27 11.63 2.46 2.13
N ARG A 28 11.55 1.54 1.16
CA ARG A 28 10.52 1.59 0.11
C ARG A 28 9.12 1.26 0.63
N LEU A 29 8.99 0.33 1.58
CA LEU A 29 7.72 0.02 2.24
C LEU A 29 7.23 1.21 3.07
N ALA A 30 8.12 1.85 3.84
CA ALA A 30 7.77 3.05 4.60
C ALA A 30 7.32 4.21 3.69
N GLU A 31 8.00 4.44 2.56
CA GLU A 31 7.58 5.45 1.57
C GLU A 31 6.19 5.17 0.98
N LEU A 32 5.84 3.90 0.77
CA LEU A 32 4.53 3.51 0.25
C LEU A 32 3.43 3.65 1.33
N ALA A 33 3.75 3.32 2.58
CA ALA A 33 2.88 3.56 3.73
C ALA A 33 2.53 5.05 3.85
N ASP A 34 3.53 5.94 3.91
CA ASP A 34 3.33 7.40 4.00
C ASP A 34 2.45 7.95 2.85
N GLN A 35 2.63 7.41 1.64
CA GLN A 35 1.81 7.78 0.48
C GLN A 35 0.34 7.38 0.66
N LEU A 36 0.09 6.20 1.22
CA LEU A 36 -1.26 5.69 1.50
C LEU A 36 -1.91 6.43 2.65
N ASP A 37 -1.21 6.71 3.75
CA ASP A 37 -1.72 7.53 4.86
C ASP A 37 -2.14 8.93 4.38
N THR A 38 -1.29 9.56 3.56
CA THR A 38 -1.61 10.85 2.94
C THR A 38 -2.89 10.74 2.10
N LEU A 39 -3.04 9.68 1.32
CA LEU A 39 -4.23 9.46 0.49
C LEU A 39 -5.48 9.13 1.30
N ALA A 40 -5.32 8.45 2.44
CA ALA A 40 -6.41 8.10 3.33
C ALA A 40 -7.07 9.37 3.91
N THR A 41 -6.29 10.41 4.15
CA THR A 41 -6.73 11.65 4.81
C THR A 41 -7.04 12.80 3.84
N ASP A 42 -6.63 12.73 2.57
CA ASP A 42 -6.82 13.78 1.57
C ASP A 42 -8.32 14.13 1.37
N GLU A 43 -8.63 15.42 1.19
CA GLU A 43 -9.98 15.86 0.87
C GLU A 43 -10.46 15.30 -0.48
N ARG A 44 -9.54 15.08 -1.43
CA ARG A 44 -9.81 14.48 -2.74
C ARG A 44 -9.32 13.04 -2.76
N GLY A 45 -10.18 12.12 -3.18
CA GLY A 45 -9.79 10.71 -3.30
C GLY A 45 -8.70 10.50 -4.36
N PRO A 46 -7.80 9.52 -4.18
CA PRO A 46 -6.85 9.16 -5.22
C PRO A 46 -7.56 8.72 -6.50
N ASP A 47 -6.94 9.01 -7.65
CA ASP A 47 -7.35 8.43 -8.92
C ASP A 47 -6.83 6.98 -9.07
N HIS A 48 -7.50 6.19 -9.92
CA HIS A 48 -7.12 4.81 -10.19
C HIS A 48 -5.68 4.66 -10.72
N GLY A 49 -5.16 5.65 -11.46
CA GLY A 49 -3.82 5.59 -12.03
C GLY A 49 -2.72 5.75 -10.98
N ARG A 50 -2.97 6.53 -9.92
CA ARG A 50 -2.08 6.63 -8.76
C ARG A 50 -2.08 5.33 -7.97
N LEU A 51 -3.26 4.76 -7.69
CA LEU A 51 -3.37 3.50 -6.96
C LEU A 51 -2.71 2.34 -7.73
N ALA A 52 -2.95 2.23 -9.05
CA ALA A 52 -2.33 1.19 -9.87
C ALA A 52 -0.79 1.23 -9.86
N ARG A 53 -0.18 2.43 -9.73
CA ARG A 53 1.27 2.57 -9.60
C ARG A 53 1.78 2.09 -8.24
N ILE A 54 1.06 2.37 -7.17
CA ILE A 54 1.38 1.85 -5.83
C ILE A 54 1.33 0.32 -5.85
N GLN A 55 0.25 -0.26 -6.36
CA GLN A 55 0.08 -1.71 -6.44
C GLN A 55 1.13 -2.41 -7.30
N SER A 56 1.57 -1.77 -8.40
CA SER A 56 2.69 -2.29 -9.19
C SER A 56 3.99 -2.31 -8.36
N ALA A 57 4.25 -1.27 -7.56
CA ALA A 57 5.42 -1.25 -6.68
C ALA A 57 5.33 -2.28 -5.55
N LEU A 58 4.14 -2.55 -5.02
CA LEU A 58 3.90 -3.63 -4.05
C LEU A 58 4.21 -4.99 -4.67
N ASN A 59 3.71 -5.25 -5.88
CA ASN A 59 3.97 -6.51 -6.58
C ASN A 59 5.48 -6.74 -6.88
N ASP A 60 6.19 -5.67 -7.25
CA ASP A 60 7.63 -5.72 -7.47
C ASP A 60 8.40 -6.05 -6.16
N LEU A 61 7.95 -5.49 -5.03
CA LEU A 61 8.56 -5.73 -3.71
C LEU A 61 8.32 -7.15 -3.22
N SER A 62 7.08 -7.63 -3.28
CA SER A 62 6.72 -8.99 -2.80
C SER A 62 7.38 -10.09 -3.64
N SER A 63 7.65 -9.83 -4.92
CA SER A 63 8.36 -10.75 -5.81
C SER A 63 9.89 -10.60 -5.79
N GLY A 64 10.41 -9.70 -4.96
CA GLY A 64 11.81 -9.28 -4.95
C GLY A 64 12.38 -9.15 -3.54
N ASP A 65 12.82 -7.94 -3.19
CA ASP A 65 13.64 -7.69 -1.99
C ASP A 65 12.86 -7.79 -0.67
N ALA A 66 11.52 -7.91 -0.73
CA ALA A 66 10.62 -7.99 0.43
C ALA A 66 9.83 -9.31 0.46
N GLU A 67 10.36 -10.39 -0.13
CA GLU A 67 9.70 -11.72 -0.17
C GLU A 67 9.40 -12.25 1.25
N ASP A 68 10.21 -11.88 2.25
CA ASP A 68 10.03 -12.28 3.65
C ASP A 68 8.76 -11.71 4.30
N VAL A 69 8.27 -10.58 3.81
CA VAL A 69 7.05 -9.90 4.26
C VAL A 69 5.96 -9.86 3.19
N ALA A 70 6.08 -10.70 2.14
CA ALA A 70 5.16 -10.72 1.00
C ALA A 70 3.68 -10.84 1.40
N GLY A 71 3.37 -11.60 2.45
CA GLY A 71 1.98 -11.74 2.93
C GLY A 71 1.35 -10.41 3.38
N ALA A 72 2.11 -9.57 4.11
CA ALA A 72 1.61 -8.26 4.52
C ALA A 72 1.45 -7.30 3.33
N ILE A 73 2.33 -7.43 2.33
CA ILE A 73 2.24 -6.67 1.07
C ILE A 73 1.00 -7.08 0.27
N GLU A 74 0.69 -8.37 0.20
CA GLU A 74 -0.52 -8.90 -0.45
C GLU A 74 -1.79 -8.42 0.27
N ASP A 75 -1.82 -8.49 1.60
CA ASP A 75 -2.96 -7.97 2.39
C ASP A 75 -3.17 -6.47 2.14
N ALA A 76 -2.09 -5.68 2.03
CA ALA A 76 -2.17 -4.26 1.69
C ALA A 76 -2.67 -4.01 0.26
N ASP A 77 -2.27 -4.84 -0.71
CA ASP A 77 -2.79 -4.76 -2.08
C ASP A 77 -4.30 -5.05 -2.14
N ASP A 78 -4.77 -6.03 -1.36
CA ASP A 78 -6.18 -6.37 -1.25
C ASP A 78 -7.01 -5.20 -0.69
N GLN A 79 -6.51 -4.50 0.34
CA GLN A 79 -7.14 -3.28 0.86
C GLN A 79 -7.25 -2.19 -0.22
N ILE A 80 -6.20 -1.97 -1.01
CA ILE A 80 -6.24 -1.01 -2.12
C ILE A 80 -7.26 -1.44 -3.17
N ASN A 81 -7.35 -2.74 -3.49
CA ASN A 81 -8.33 -3.28 -4.43
C ASN A 81 -9.78 -3.11 -3.94
N GLU A 82 -10.03 -3.30 -2.65
CA GLU A 82 -11.33 -3.07 -2.02
C GLU A 82 -11.75 -1.60 -2.19
N TYR A 83 -10.88 -0.67 -1.80
CA TYR A 83 -11.12 0.77 -1.99
C TYR A 83 -11.38 1.15 -3.46
N ARG A 84 -10.62 0.58 -4.39
CA ARG A 84 -10.79 0.82 -5.83
C ARG A 84 -12.12 0.30 -6.37
N SER A 85 -12.67 -0.75 -5.77
CA SER A 85 -13.93 -1.34 -6.19
C SER A 85 -15.14 -0.51 -5.74
N ASP A 86 -15.00 0.19 -4.60
CA ASP A 86 -16.03 1.07 -4.05
C ASP A 86 -16.07 2.45 -4.73
N LEU A 87 -14.98 2.87 -5.35
CA LEU A 87 -14.96 4.02 -6.27
C LEU A 87 -15.76 3.67 -7.54
N GLU A 88 -17.07 3.95 -7.55
CA GLU A 88 -17.94 3.75 -8.71
C GLU A 88 -17.31 4.24 -10.03
N GLY A 89 -16.99 3.32 -10.95
CA GLY A 89 -16.74 3.66 -12.37
C GLY A 89 -15.73 2.79 -13.12
N VAL A 90 -16.21 1.70 -13.72
CA VAL A 90 -15.80 1.32 -15.09
C VAL A 90 -16.73 1.94 -16.10
#